data_AF-A0AAF0XBR6-F1
#
_entry.id   AF-A0AAF0XBR6-F1
#
_cell.length_a   1.000
_cell.length_b   1.000
_cell.length_c   1.000
_cell.angle_alpha   90.00
_cell.angle_beta   90.00
_cell.angle_gamma   90.00
#
_symmetry.space_group_name_H-M   'P 1'
#
loop_
_entity.id
_entity.type
_entity.pdbx_description
1 polymer ?
#
loop_
_entity_poly.entity_id
_entity_poly.type
_entity_poly.pdbx_seq_one_letter_code
_entity_poly.pdbx_strand_id
1 'polypeptide(L)'
;MHRKGAPKERELLCGRLIDRPIRPLFPAGFFHEVQVSANVLLSDGKQDPDVMEANATSAALMLSDIPWNGPIGMIRMGRISGKLVVNPSMDELTISDLNLVYACTKDKALM
;
A
#
# COMPACT_ATOMS: atom_id res chain seq x y z
N MET A 1 -15.96 26.93 -4.00
CA MET A 1 -14.57 26.55 -3.65
C MET A 1 -14.23 25.25 -4.37
N HIS A 2 -13.26 25.24 -5.28
CA HIS A 2 -12.72 23.98 -5.83
C HIS A 2 -11.69 23.41 -4.84
N ARG A 3 -12.16 22.93 -3.69
CA ARG A 3 -11.35 22.19 -2.71
C ARG A 3 -11.69 20.71 -2.84
N LYS A 4 -10.68 19.83 -2.73
CA LYS A 4 -10.94 18.41 -2.48
C LYS A 4 -11.69 18.32 -1.15
N GLY A 5 -12.88 17.72 -1.18
CA GLY A 5 -13.77 17.56 -0.04
C GLY A 5 -13.38 16.37 0.83
N ALA A 6 -14.37 15.74 1.47
CA ALA A 6 -14.16 14.53 2.25
C ALA A 6 -13.53 13.38 1.41
N PRO A 7 -12.81 12.44 2.06
CA PRO A 7 -12.21 11.31 1.37
C PRO A 7 -13.23 10.51 0.57
N LYS A 8 -12.88 10.18 -0.66
CA LYS A 8 -13.65 9.27 -1.53
C LYS A 8 -13.41 7.83 -1.12
N GLU A 9 -14.29 6.93 -1.56
CA GLU A 9 -14.21 5.50 -1.28
C GLU A 9 -12.83 4.91 -1.61
N ARG A 10 -12.25 5.27 -2.76
CA ARG A 10 -10.89 4.84 -3.14
C ARG A 10 -9.83 5.24 -2.11
N GLU A 11 -9.88 6.48 -1.63
CA GLU A 11 -8.91 7.00 -0.66
C GLU A 11 -9.06 6.26 0.70
N LEU A 12 -10.30 5.94 1.09
CA LEU A 12 -10.57 5.11 2.26
C LEU A 12 -10.07 3.67 2.09
N LEU A 13 -10.27 3.06 0.91
CA LEU A 13 -9.79 1.71 0.61
C LEU A 13 -8.26 1.64 0.60
N CYS A 14 -7.58 2.63 0.02
CA CYS A 14 -6.12 2.71 0.06
C CYS A 14 -5.61 2.81 1.50
N GLY A 15 -6.20 3.70 2.32
CA GLY A 15 -5.84 3.81 3.74
C GLY A 15 -5.97 2.48 4.48
N ARG A 16 -7.03 1.71 4.23
CA ARG A 16 -7.22 0.37 4.82
C ARG A 16 -6.23 -0.66 4.29
N LEU A 17 -5.88 -0.58 3.02
CA LEU A 17 -4.91 -1.45 2.35
C LEU A 17 -3.51 -1.27 2.93
N ILE A 18 -3.15 -0.05 3.35
CA ILE A 18 -1.92 0.25 4.08
C ILE A 18 -2.01 -0.17 5.56
N ASP A 19 -3.14 0.13 6.21
CA ASP A 19 -3.33 -0.11 7.66
C ASP A 19 -3.23 -1.60 8.04
N ARG A 20 -3.87 -2.47 7.25
CA ARG A 20 -3.97 -3.91 7.53
C ARG A 20 -2.61 -4.60 7.71
N PRO A 21 -1.61 -4.42 6.82
CA PRO A 21 -0.30 -5.06 7.00
C PRO A 21 0.57 -4.40 8.08
N ILE A 22 0.45 -3.09 8.35
CA ILE A 22 1.32 -2.43 9.35
C ILE A 22 0.82 -2.61 10.79
N ARG A 23 -0.50 -2.67 11.00
CA ARG A 23 -1.11 -2.71 12.35
C ARG A 23 -0.64 -3.89 13.21
N PRO A 24 -0.50 -5.12 12.70
CA PRO A 24 0.01 -6.25 13.47
C PRO A 24 1.50 -6.16 13.82
N LEU A 25 2.25 -5.25 13.19
CA LEU A 25 3.70 -5.11 13.39
C LEU A 25 4.05 -4.18 14.55
N PHE A 26 3.08 -3.46 15.12
CA PHE A 26 3.31 -2.71 16.34
C PHE A 26 3.47 -3.66 17.54
N PRO A 27 4.43 -3.40 18.45
CA PRO A 27 4.64 -4.22 19.63
C PRO A 27 3.40 -4.30 20.51
N ALA A 28 3.21 -5.44 21.17
CA ALA A 28 2.16 -5.58 22.18
C ALA A 28 2.39 -4.54 23.30
N GLY A 29 1.32 -3.86 23.72
CA GLY A 29 1.39 -2.80 24.74
C GLY A 29 1.81 -1.43 24.22
N PHE A 30 2.01 -1.27 22.91
CA PHE A 30 2.22 0.04 22.30
C PHE A 30 0.88 0.76 22.09
N PHE A 31 0.58 1.74 22.94
CA PHE A 31 -0.68 2.52 22.92
C PHE A 31 -0.47 3.99 22.51
N HIS A 32 0.73 4.35 22.07
CA HIS A 32 0.99 5.71 21.59
C HIS A 32 0.24 5.95 20.28
N GLU A 33 -0.26 7.18 20.12
CA GLU A 33 -0.94 7.59 18.90
C GLU A 33 0.06 7.66 17.75
N VAL A 34 -0.27 6.99 16.65
CA VAL A 34 0.48 7.02 15.40
C VAL A 34 -0.46 7.38 14.28
N GLN A 35 -0.16 8.47 13.58
CA GLN A 35 -0.88 8.91 12.40
C GLN A 35 0.06 8.86 11.20
N VAL A 36 -0.35 8.14 10.16
CA VAL A 36 0.32 8.14 8.86
C VAL A 36 -0.55 8.93 7.88
N SER A 37 0.06 9.86 7.15
CA SER A 37 -0.59 10.59 6.05
C SER A 37 0.20 10.35 4.76
N ALA A 38 -0.42 9.60 3.83
CA ALA A 38 0.08 9.42 2.47
C ALA A 38 -0.69 10.34 1.53
N ASN A 39 0.03 11.10 0.70
CA ASN A 39 -0.57 12.03 -0.26
C ASN A 39 0.10 11.88 -1.62
N VAL A 40 -0.66 11.46 -2.63
CA VAL A 40 -0.21 11.49 -4.03
C VAL A 40 -0.08 12.93 -4.52
N LEU A 41 1.17 13.38 -4.71
CA LEU A 41 1.46 14.70 -5.27
C LEU A 41 1.45 14.72 -6.79
N LEU A 42 1.90 13.61 -7.40
CA LEU A 42 1.98 13.44 -8.85
C LEU A 42 1.67 11.99 -9.22
N SER A 43 0.96 11.81 -10.33
CA SER A 43 0.69 10.52 -10.94
C SER A 43 0.81 10.66 -12.45
N ASP A 44 1.38 9.64 -13.09
CA ASP A 44 1.45 9.51 -14.54
C ASP A 44 0.17 8.90 -15.14
N GLY A 45 -0.78 8.50 -14.28
CA GLY A 45 -2.04 7.84 -14.65
C GLY A 45 -1.90 6.40 -15.14
N LYS A 46 -0.68 5.86 -15.22
CA LYS A 46 -0.42 4.52 -15.75
C LYS A 46 -0.35 3.46 -14.68
N GLN A 47 0.10 3.83 -13.48
CA GLN A 47 0.16 2.94 -12.34
C GLN A 47 -0.76 3.39 -11.21
N ASP A 48 -1.24 2.41 -10.46
CA ASP A 48 -2.02 2.68 -9.27
C ASP A 48 -1.10 3.12 -8.11
N PRO A 49 -1.28 4.33 -7.54
CA PRO A 49 -0.45 4.81 -6.45
C PRO A 49 -0.52 3.96 -5.19
N ASP A 50 -1.56 3.14 -4.97
CA ASP A 50 -1.79 2.40 -3.72
C ASP A 50 -0.55 1.61 -3.25
N VAL A 51 0.10 0.91 -4.18
CA VAL A 51 1.32 0.11 -3.90
C VAL A 51 2.49 1.02 -3.51
N MET A 52 2.62 2.15 -4.18
CA MET A 52 3.68 3.12 -3.91
C MET A 52 3.46 3.82 -2.57
N GLU A 53 2.22 4.16 -2.22
CA GLU A 53 1.85 4.75 -0.93
C GLU A 53 2.12 3.80 0.24
N ALA A 54 1.85 2.51 0.08
CA ALA A 54 2.17 1.50 1.08
C ALA A 54 3.68 1.36 1.31
N ASN A 55 4.46 1.29 0.21
CA ASN A 55 5.92 1.22 0.30
C ASN A 55 6.52 2.52 0.86
N ALA A 56 5.97 3.68 0.52
CA ALA A 56 6.37 4.96 1.09
C ALA A 56 6.04 5.04 2.59
N THR A 57 4.90 4.52 3.01
CA THR A 57 4.54 4.41 4.44
C THR A 57 5.52 3.54 5.20
N SER A 58 5.88 2.37 4.65
CA SER A 58 6.90 1.49 5.22
C SER A 58 8.24 2.21 5.38
N ALA A 59 8.70 2.90 4.33
CA ALA A 59 9.94 3.69 4.39
C ALA A 59 9.87 4.81 5.43
N ALA A 60 8.77 5.56 5.50
CA ALA A 60 8.58 6.64 6.48
C ALA A 60 8.60 6.11 7.92
N LEU A 61 7.95 4.98 8.19
CA LEU A 61 7.98 4.34 9.51
C LEU A 61 9.38 3.82 9.86
N MET A 62 10.11 3.26 8.90
CA MET A 62 11.52 2.84 9.11
C MET A 62 12.46 4.00 9.45
N LEU A 63 12.17 5.20 8.95
CA LEU A 63 12.96 6.41 9.23
C LEU A 63 12.56 7.11 10.53
N SER A 64 11.44 6.71 11.12
CA SER A 64 10.92 7.28 12.37
C SER A 64 11.45 6.55 13.60
N ASP A 65 11.32 7.19 14.77
CA ASP A 65 11.63 6.59 16.07
C ASP A 65 10.48 5.69 16.60
N ILE A 66 9.44 5.46 15.80
CA ILE A 66 8.28 4.68 16.21
C ILE A 66 8.69 3.20 16.27
N PRO A 67 8.49 2.51 17.42
CA PRO A 67 8.83 1.11 17.52
C PRO A 67 7.81 0.27 16.75
N TRP A 68 8.26 -0.39 15.68
CA TRP A 68 7.46 -1.31 14.87
C TRP A 68 8.36 -2.39 14.23
N ASN A 69 7.77 -3.54 13.89
CA ASN A 69 8.50 -4.71 13.40
C ASN A 69 8.52 -4.81 11.86
N GLY A 70 8.71 -3.67 11.19
CA GLY A 70 8.87 -3.59 9.73
C GLY A 70 10.29 -3.96 9.25
N PRO A 71 10.63 -3.67 7.98
CA PRO A 71 9.80 -3.05 6.95
C PRO A 71 8.81 -4.03 6.32
N ILE A 72 7.77 -3.48 5.69
CA ILE A 72 6.93 -4.22 4.73
C ILE A 72 7.28 -3.83 3.30
N GLY A 73 7.09 -4.77 2.38
CA GLY A 73 7.01 -4.54 0.95
C GLY A 73 5.61 -4.87 0.45
N MET A 74 5.09 -4.06 -0.45
CA MET A 74 3.83 -4.29 -1.13
C MET A 74 4.03 -4.31 -2.65
N ILE A 75 3.35 -5.22 -3.32
CA ILE A 75 3.31 -5.33 -4.78
C ILE A 75 1.88 -5.61 -5.24
N ARG A 76 1.59 -5.29 -6.50
CA ARG A 76 0.42 -5.77 -7.21
C ARG A 76 0.84 -6.83 -8.23
N MET A 77 0.12 -7.93 -8.27
CA MET A 77 0.36 -9.06 -9.16
C MET A 77 -0.79 -9.17 -10.14
N GLY A 78 -0.47 -9.12 -11.42
CA GLY A 78 -1.35 -9.48 -12.52
C GLY A 78 -0.99 -10.84 -13.10
N ARG A 79 -1.89 -11.40 -13.90
CA ARG A 79 -1.63 -12.58 -14.74
C ARG A 79 -2.18 -12.34 -16.13
N ILE A 80 -1.27 -12.29 -17.11
CA ILE A 80 -1.58 -11.96 -18.51
C ILE A 80 -1.12 -13.14 -19.37
N SER A 81 -2.04 -13.73 -20.12
CA SER A 81 -1.79 -14.92 -20.94
C SER A 81 -1.08 -16.05 -20.15
N GLY A 82 -1.51 -16.27 -18.91
CA GLY A 82 -0.96 -17.30 -18.02
C GLY A 82 0.37 -16.94 -17.34
N LYS A 83 0.96 -15.77 -17.62
CA LYS A 83 2.22 -15.32 -16.99
C LYS A 83 1.97 -14.30 -15.90
N LEU A 84 2.61 -14.47 -14.75
CA LEU A 84 2.58 -13.50 -13.67
C LEU A 84 3.39 -12.24 -14.03
N VAL A 85 2.79 -11.07 -13.81
CA VAL A 85 3.40 -9.76 -14.06
C VAL A 85 3.38 -8.98 -12.74
N VAL A 86 4.54 -8.47 -12.33
CA VAL A 86 4.70 -7.66 -11.12
C VAL A 86 4.45 -6.20 -11.45
N ASN A 87 3.64 -5.54 -10.62
CA ASN A 87 3.20 -4.15 -10.75
C ASN A 87 2.74 -3.80 -12.17
N PRO A 88 1.76 -4.53 -12.73
CA PRO A 88 1.21 -4.24 -14.04
C PRO A 88 0.62 -2.82 -14.08
N SER A 89 0.73 -2.17 -15.24
CA SER A 89 0.02 -0.94 -15.54
C SER A 89 -1.50 -1.13 -15.50
N MET A 90 -2.24 -0.02 -15.43
CA MET A 90 -3.70 -0.06 -15.46
C MET A 90 -4.24 -0.71 -16.75
N ASP A 91 -3.59 -0.47 -17.89
CA ASP A 91 -3.96 -1.08 -19.17
C ASP A 91 -3.71 -2.60 -19.14
N GLU A 92 -2.56 -3.03 -18.61
CA GLU A 92 -2.23 -4.44 -18.44
C GLU A 92 -3.18 -5.15 -17.47
N LEU A 93 -3.66 -4.45 -16.42
CA LEU A 93 -4.66 -4.98 -15.49
C LEU A 93 -6.02 -5.24 -16.16
N THR A 94 -6.39 -4.52 -17.23
CA THR A 94 -7.66 -4.74 -17.92
C THR A 94 -7.73 -6.09 -18.65
N ILE A 95 -6.58 -6.58 -19.12
CA ILE A 95 -6.44 -7.88 -19.80
C ILE A 95 -5.93 -8.98 -18.88
N SER A 96 -5.77 -8.66 -17.59
CA SER A 96 -5.28 -9.58 -16.56
C SER A 96 -6.44 -10.36 -15.96
N ASP A 97 -6.30 -11.69 -15.84
CA ASP A 97 -7.28 -12.54 -15.16
C ASP A 97 -7.04 -12.63 -13.64
N LEU A 98 -6.04 -11.91 -13.13
CA LEU A 98 -5.69 -11.78 -11.73
C LEU A 98 -5.44 -10.31 -11.37
N ASN A 99 -5.94 -9.86 -10.23
CA ASN A 99 -5.53 -8.60 -9.61
C ASN A 99 -5.36 -8.83 -8.11
N LEU A 100 -4.14 -9.15 -7.71
CA LEU A 100 -3.80 -9.45 -6.32
C LEU A 100 -2.87 -8.37 -5.78
N VAL A 101 -3.23 -7.74 -4.68
CA VAL A 101 -2.30 -6.93 -3.89
C VAL A 101 -1.74 -7.81 -2.80
N TYR A 102 -0.42 -7.84 -2.68
CA TYR A 102 0.31 -8.69 -1.75
C TYR A 102 1.27 -7.85 -0.92
N ALA A 103 1.22 -8.01 0.40
CA ALA A 103 2.11 -7.36 1.36
C ALA A 103 2.82 -8.41 2.22
N CYS A 104 4.13 -8.24 2.39
CA CYS A 104 4.96 -9.13 3.19
C CYS A 104 6.08 -8.39 3.91
N THR A 105 6.59 -9.01 4.98
CA THR A 105 7.94 -8.74 5.47
C THR A 105 8.92 -9.66 4.77
N LYS A 106 10.21 -9.55 5.12
CA LYS A 106 11.24 -10.47 4.59
C LYS A 106 10.91 -11.95 4.80
N ASP A 107 10.33 -12.28 5.96
CA ASP A 107 10.18 -13.66 6.41
C ASP A 107 8.73 -14.15 6.44
N LYS A 108 7.73 -13.25 6.31
CA LYS A 108 6.31 -13.60 6.48
C LYS A 108 5.40 -12.87 5.49
N ALA A 109 4.45 -13.62 4.94
CA ALA A 109 3.28 -13.06 4.27
C ALA A 109 2.37 -12.38 5.31
N LEU A 110 1.81 -11.22 4.96
CA LEU A 110 0.88 -10.47 5.83
C LEU A 110 -0.52 -10.40 5.23
N MET A 111 -0.62 -10.00 3.96
CA MET A 111 -1.88 -9.79 3.24
C MET A 111 -1.73 -10.15 1.78
#